data_AF-A0A7K7J881-F1
#
_entry.id   AF-A0A7K7J881-F1
#
_cell.length_a   1.000
_cell.length_b   1.000
_cell.length_c   1.000
_cell.angle_alpha   90.00
_cell.angle_beta   90.00
_cell.angle_gamma   90.00
#
_symmetry.space_group_name_H-M   'P 1'
#
loop_
_entity.id
_entity.type
_entity.pdbx_description
1 polymer ?
#
loop_
_entity_poly.entity_id
_entity_poly.type
_entity_poly.pdbx_seq_one_letter_code
_entity_poly.pdbx_strand_id
1 'polypeptide(L)' 'MGRRKSKRKPPPKKKMTGTLETQFTCPFCNHEKSCDVKMDRARNTGVISCTVCLEEFQTPITCIL' A
#
# COMPACT_ATOMS: atom_id res chain seq x y z
N MET A 1 4.75 30.25 -46.23
CA MET A 1 3.79 29.90 -45.15
C MET A 1 4.32 28.71 -44.35
N GLY A 2 4.97 28.96 -43.21
CA GLY A 2 5.61 27.90 -42.41
C GLY A 2 4.61 27.16 -41.52
N ARG A 3 4.55 25.82 -41.66
CA ARG A 3 3.74 24.93 -40.81
C ARG A 3 4.20 25.04 -39.34
N ARG A 4 3.38 25.67 -38.49
CA ARG A 4 3.61 25.70 -37.03
C ARG A 4 3.41 24.28 -36.47
N LYS A 5 4.47 23.66 -35.94
CA LYS A 5 4.39 22.40 -35.19
C LYS A 5 3.47 22.60 -33.99
N SER A 6 2.43 21.79 -33.88
CA SER A 6 1.50 21.84 -32.75
C SER A 6 2.25 21.55 -31.46
N LYS A 7 2.10 22.42 -30.45
CA LYS A 7 2.70 22.27 -29.12
C LYS A 7 1.87 21.23 -28.36
N ARG A 8 2.07 19.94 -28.69
CA ARG A 8 1.35 18.84 -28.05
C ARG A 8 1.81 18.77 -26.59
N LYS A 9 0.89 19.01 -25.65
CA LYS A 9 1.20 18.91 -24.21
C LYS A 9 1.62 17.46 -23.91
N PRO A 10 2.71 17.24 -23.16
CA PRO A 10 3.11 15.90 -22.76
C PRO A 10 2.00 15.24 -21.93
N PRO A 11 1.85 13.90 -22.02
CA PRO A 11 0.85 13.19 -21.24
C PRO A 11 1.08 13.45 -19.74
N PRO A 12 0.01 13.63 -18.96
CA PRO A 12 0.12 13.83 -17.52
C PRO A 12 0.86 12.64 -16.91
N LYS A 13 1.90 12.91 -16.13
CA LYS A 13 2.64 11.88 -15.40
C LYS A 13 1.64 11.09 -14.55
N LYS A 14 1.65 9.75 -14.68
CA LYS A 14 0.87 8.87 -13.79
C LYS A 14 1.20 9.28 -12.35
N LYS A 15 0.18 9.68 -11.60
CA LYS A 15 0.32 9.91 -10.16
C LYS A 15 0.68 8.56 -9.57
N MET A 16 1.94 8.39 -9.19
CA MET A 16 2.33 7.32 -8.27
C MET A 16 1.46 7.55 -7.03
N THR A 17 0.50 6.66 -6.82
CA THR A 17 -0.15 6.52 -5.52
C THR A 17 0.98 6.43 -4.50
N GLY A 18 1.01 7.35 -3.54
CA GLY A 18 2.10 7.47 -2.58
C GLY A 18 2.39 6.14 -1.88
N THR A 19 3.57 6.04 -1.29
CA THR A 19 3.92 4.92 -0.41
C THR A 19 2.82 4.73 0.63
N LEU A 20 2.23 3.54 0.67
CA LEU A 20 1.27 3.17 1.70
C LEU A 20 1.97 3.21 3.06
N GLU A 21 1.23 3.61 4.09
CA GLU A 21 1.70 3.52 5.45
C GLU A 21 1.92 2.04 5.83
N THR A 22 2.98 1.76 6.57
CA THR A 22 3.37 0.40 6.96
C THR A 22 2.93 0.04 8.37
N GLN A 23 2.45 1.00 9.17
CA GLN A 23 2.08 0.83 10.57
C GLN A 23 0.65 1.33 10.82
N PHE A 24 -0.15 0.51 11.51
CA PHE A 24 -1.57 0.78 11.75
C PHE A 24 -1.91 0.73 13.24
N THR A 25 -3.02 1.36 13.62
CA THR A 25 -3.58 1.27 14.99
C THR A 25 -4.27 -0.07 15.19
N CYS A 26 -4.01 -0.71 16.33
CA CYS A 26 -4.64 -1.99 16.67
C CYS A 26 -6.09 -1.80 17.13
N PRO A 27 -7.09 -2.46 16.51
CA PRO A 27 -8.49 -2.32 16.90
C PRO A 27 -8.82 -3.00 18.24
N PHE A 28 -7.93 -3.84 18.77
CA PHE A 28 -8.13 -4.57 20.02
C PHE A 28 -7.62 -3.78 21.23
N CYS A 29 -6.38 -3.30 21.19
CA CYS A 29 -5.75 -2.57 22.31
C CYS A 29 -5.62 -1.06 22.08
N ASN A 30 -6.05 -0.56 20.91
CA ASN A 30 -6.09 0.86 20.55
C ASN A 30 -4.74 1.61 20.60
N HIS A 31 -3.62 0.89 20.67
CA HIS A 31 -2.28 1.49 20.57
C HIS A 31 -2.00 1.87 19.12
N GLU A 32 -1.61 3.13 18.92
CA GLU A 32 -1.25 3.67 17.61
C GLU A 32 0.00 3.02 17.05
N LYS A 33 0.04 2.81 15.73
CA LYS A 33 1.21 2.31 14.99
C LYS A 33 1.83 1.03 15.57
N SER A 34 0.98 0.16 16.16
CA SER A 34 1.40 -1.06 16.85
C SER A 34 1.26 -2.32 16.01
N CYS A 35 0.58 -2.24 14.86
CA CYS A 35 0.39 -3.37 13.95
C CYS A 35 1.43 -3.39 12.83
N ASP A 36 2.13 -4.52 12.71
CA ASP A 36 3.01 -4.84 11.59
C ASP A 36 2.30 -5.74 10.57
N VAL A 37 2.60 -5.56 9.29
CA VAL A 37 2.02 -6.34 8.19
C VAL A 37 3.10 -7.09 7.43
N LYS A 38 2.92 -8.41 7.30
CA LYS A 38 3.78 -9.30 6.51
C LYS A 38 3.00 -9.87 5.32
N MET A 39 3.47 -9.59 4.11
CA MET A 39 2.88 -10.09 2.87
C MET A 39 3.67 -11.32 2.38
N ASP A 40 3.16 -12.52 2.62
CA ASP A 40 3.70 -13.76 2.03
C ASP A 40 3.08 -14.00 0.65
N ARG A 41 3.80 -13.56 -0.39
CA ARG A 41 3.37 -13.71 -1.79
C ARG A 41 3.48 -15.15 -2.31
N ALA A 42 4.32 -16.00 -1.71
CA ALA A 42 4.40 -17.40 -2.13
C ALA A 42 3.13 -18.16 -1.72
N ARG A 43 2.53 -17.76 -0.60
CA ARG A 43 1.30 -18.35 -0.06
C ARG A 43 0.04 -17.53 -0.32
N ASN A 44 0.16 -16.40 -1.03
CA ASN A 44 -0.92 -15.42 -1.21
C ASN A 44 -1.63 -15.09 0.11
N THR A 45 -0.86 -14.97 1.20
CA THR A 45 -1.40 -14.71 2.55
C THR A 45 -0.74 -13.47 3.14
N GLY A 46 -1.54 -12.55 3.64
CA GLY A 46 -1.14 -11.41 4.46
C GLY A 46 -1.38 -11.73 5.92
N VAL A 47 -0.40 -11.41 6.76
CA VAL A 47 -0.48 -11.54 8.22
C VAL A 47 -0.33 -10.16 8.83
N ILE A 48 -1.22 -9.81 9.75
CA ILE A 48 -1.12 -8.60 10.57
C ILE A 48 -1.01 -9.00 12.03
N SER A 49 -0.06 -8.39 12.75
CA SER A 49 0.23 -8.72 14.16
C SER A 49 0.44 -7.46 14.99
N CYS A 50 -0.15 -7.39 16.18
CA CYS A 50 0.05 -6.28 17.11
C CYS A 50 1.21 -6.55 18.08
N THR A 51 2.16 -5.63 18.19
CA THR A 51 3.31 -5.73 19.11
C THR A 51 2.97 -5.48 20.58
N VAL A 52 1.76 -4.97 20.88
CA VAL A 52 1.33 -4.64 22.24
C VAL A 52 0.47 -5.73 22.86
N CYS A 53 -0.64 -6.10 22.20
CA CYS A 53 -1.56 -7.12 22.71
C CYS A 53 -1.31 -8.52 22.13
N LEU A 54 -0.35 -8.66 21.21
CA LEU A 54 0.07 -9.94 20.61
C LEU A 54 -1.02 -10.66 19.80
N GLU A 55 -2.07 -9.94 19.40
CA GLU A 55 -3.11 -10.47 18.52
C GLU A 55 -2.61 -10.61 17.08
N GLU A 56 -2.98 -11.69 16.39
CA GLU A 56 -2.61 -11.98 15.00
C GLU A 56 -3.84 -12.29 14.15
N PHE A 57 -3.87 -11.79 12.91
CA PHE A 57 -4.89 -12.10 11.92
C PHE A 57 -4.29 -12.39 10.55
N GLN A 58 -4.89 -13.34 9.82
CA GLN A 58 -4.45 -13.77 8.50
C GLN A 58 -5.56 -13.59 7.47
N THR A 59 -5.20 -13.08 6.29
CA THR A 59 -6.14 -12.84 5.18
C THR A 59 -5.51 -13.14 3.84
N PRO A 60 -6.25 -13.66 2.84
CA PRO A 60 -5.71 -13.82 1.49
C PRO A 60 -5.33 -12.46 0.89
N ILE A 61 -4.21 -12.40 0.18
CA ILE A 61 -3.74 -11.20 -0.54
C ILE A 61 -3.80 -11.43 -2.05
N THR A 62 -4.03 -10.36 -2.80
CA THR A 62 -4.02 -10.36 -4.26
C THR A 62 -2.70 -9.82 -4.81
N CYS A 63 -2.29 -10.35 -5.95
CA CYS A 63 -1.11 -9.90 -6.68
C CYS A 63 -1.46 -8.66 -7.52
N ILE A 64 -1.67 -7.50 -6.89
CA ILE A 64 -1.91 -6.25 -7.62
C ILE A 64 -0.67 -5.37 -7.45
N LEU A 65 0.12 -5.27 -8.53
CA LEU A 65 1.24 -4.34 -8.71
C LEU A 65 0.78 -3.15 -9.56
#